data_AF-A0A314USI6-F1
#
_entry.id   AF-A0A314USI6-F1
#
_cell.length_a   1.000
_cell.length_b   1.000
_cell.length_c   1.000
_cell.angle_alpha   90.00
_cell.angle_beta   90.00
_cell.angle_gamma   90.00
#
_symmetry.space_group_name_H-M   'P 1'
#
loop_
_entity.id
_entity.type
_entity.pdbx_description
1 polymer ?
#
loop_
_entity_poly.entity_id
_entity_poly.type
_entity_poly.pdbx_seq_one_letter_code
_entity_poly.pdbx_strand_id
1 'polypeptide(L)'
;MTVYALVLLTYFMVVSGIVYDVIVEPPGIGSTQDRLTGAVRPVVFLQGRVNGQYIIEGLSSGFMFVLGGIGIVLMDLALDRNRAKSVKVSYATAGISSVVLAYVMSMLFIRIKIPAYLH
;
A
#
# COMPACT_ATOMS: atom_id res chain seq x y z
N MET A 1 6.51 -8.76 -21.23
CA MET A 1 5.51 -8.67 -20.14
C MET A 1 5.79 -9.61 -18.98
N THR A 2 6.26 -10.84 -19.20
CA THR A 2 6.64 -11.78 -18.11
C THR A 2 7.73 -11.22 -17.19
N VAL A 3 8.83 -10.71 -17.75
CA VAL A 3 9.92 -10.09 -16.97
C VAL A 3 9.42 -8.88 -16.17
N TYR A 4 8.57 -8.03 -16.77
CA TYR A 4 7.97 -6.89 -16.09
C TYR A 4 7.12 -7.34 -14.89
N ALA A 5 6.29 -8.37 -15.04
CA ALA A 5 5.50 -8.91 -13.94
C ALA A 5 6.37 -9.47 -12.80
N LEU A 6 7.48 -10.15 -13.13
CA LEU A 6 8.44 -10.63 -12.13
C LEU A 6 9.11 -9.49 -11.38
N VAL A 7 9.54 -8.43 -12.08
CA VAL A 7 10.14 -7.24 -11.44
C VAL A 7 9.12 -6.51 -10.56
N LEU A 8 7.87 -6.42 -10.98
CA LEU A 8 6.83 -5.80 -10.17
C LEU A 8 6.52 -6.63 -8.91
N LEU A 9 6.54 -7.96 -9.03
CA LEU A 9 6.38 -8.87 -7.90
C LEU A 9 7.55 -8.75 -6.91
N THR A 10 8.80 -8.69 -7.40
CA THR A 10 9.96 -8.51 -6.52
C THR A 10 9.96 -7.13 -5.85
N TYR A 11 9.54 -6.08 -6.57
CA TYR A 11 9.31 -4.77 -5.99
C TYR A 11 8.28 -4.82 -4.84
N PHE A 12 7.13 -5.46 -5.06
CA PHE A 12 6.13 -5.67 -4.02
C PHE A 12 6.72 -6.37 -2.78
N MET A 13 7.43 -7.49 -2.98
CA MET A 13 8.00 -8.27 -1.90
C MET A 13 9.01 -7.48 -1.06
N VAL A 14 9.89 -6.73 -1.72
CA VAL A 14 10.94 -5.95 -1.04
C VAL A 14 10.31 -4.77 -0.29
N VAL A 15 9.44 -4.01 -0.95
CA VAL A 15 8.86 -2.79 -0.34
C VAL A 15 7.84 -3.12 0.74
N SER A 16 7.16 -4.26 0.66
CA SER A 16 6.29 -4.75 1.74
C SER A 16 7.06 -5.16 2.99
N GLY A 17 8.39 -5.23 2.92
CA GLY A 17 9.24 -5.54 4.07
C GLY A 17 9.34 -7.04 4.37
N ILE A 18 9.17 -7.93 3.38
CA ILE A 18 9.35 -9.38 3.60
C ILE A 18 10.75 -9.70 4.16
N VAL A 19 11.77 -8.95 3.77
CA VAL A 19 13.13 -9.09 4.33
C VAL A 19 13.13 -8.75 5.82
N TYR A 20 12.42 -7.70 6.24
CA TYR A 20 12.25 -7.36 7.66
C TYR A 20 11.47 -8.45 8.38
N ASP A 21 10.40 -8.98 7.77
CA ASP A 21 9.56 -10.01 8.37
C ASP A 21 10.33 -11.31 8.62
N VAL A 22 11.23 -11.70 7.70
CA VAL A 22 12.09 -12.88 7.85
C VAL A 22 13.17 -12.69 8.93
N ILE A 23 13.72 -11.48 9.07
CA ILE A 23 14.81 -11.22 10.04
C ILE A 23 14.26 -11.02 11.46
N VAL A 24 13.16 -10.26 11.57
CA VAL A 24 12.65 -9.77 12.85
C VAL A 24 11.48 -10.62 13.36
N GLU A 25 10.85 -11.40 12.49
CA GLU A 25 9.68 -12.24 12.80
C GLU A 25 8.61 -11.47 13.61
N PRO A 26 8.18 -10.28 13.15
CA PRO A 26 7.18 -9.50 13.87
C PRO A 26 5.81 -10.23 13.86
N PRO A 27 4.95 -9.97 14.85
CA PRO A 27 3.60 -10.53 14.81
C PRO A 27 2.82 -9.96 13.62
N GLY A 28 1.88 -10.75 13.11
CA GLY A 28 1.10 -10.36 11.93
C GLY A 28 0.19 -9.16 12.17
N ILE A 29 -0.42 -9.08 13.36
CA ILE A 29 -1.24 -7.99 13.84
C ILE A 29 -0.91 -7.70 15.31
N GLY A 30 -1.03 -6.44 15.71
CA GLY A 30 -0.96 -6.04 17.11
C GLY A 30 -2.30 -6.16 17.81
N SER A 31 -2.28 -5.93 19.12
CA SER A 31 -3.48 -5.74 19.91
C SER A 31 -3.27 -4.61 20.92
N THR A 32 -4.32 -3.85 21.17
CA THR A 32 -4.37 -2.86 22.24
C THR A 32 -5.49 -3.23 23.19
N GLN A 33 -5.22 -3.15 24.49
CA GLN A 33 -6.26 -3.34 25.49
C GLN A 33 -6.88 -1.99 25.83
N ASP A 34 -8.19 -1.90 25.76
CA ASP A 34 -8.94 -0.74 26.22
C ASP A 34 -8.87 -0.69 27.76
N ARG A 35 -8.37 0.43 28.28
CA ARG A 35 -8.10 0.62 29.72
C ARG A 35 -9.36 0.63 30.57
N LEU A 36 -10.51 0.98 29.99
CA LEU A 36 -11.79 1.08 30.71
C LEU A 36 -12.60 -0.22 30.65
N THR A 37 -12.59 -0.91 29.51
CA THR A 37 -13.42 -2.10 29.29
C THR A 37 -12.66 -3.42 29.39
N GLY A 38 -11.33 -3.37 29.38
CA GLY A 38 -10.47 -4.57 29.32
C GLY A 38 -10.54 -5.29 27.97
N ALA A 39 -11.34 -4.81 27.01
CA ALA A 39 -11.51 -5.41 25.71
C ALA A 39 -10.24 -5.27 24.86
N VAL A 40 -9.83 -6.37 24.24
CA VAL A 40 -8.67 -6.41 23.33
C VAL A 40 -9.14 -6.04 21.93
N ARG A 41 -8.59 -4.96 21.37
CA ARG A 41 -8.87 -4.52 20.00
C ARG A 41 -7.67 -4.82 19.10
N PRO A 42 -7.88 -5.38 17.90
CA PRO A 42 -6.79 -5.60 16.96
C PRO A 42 -6.26 -4.26 16.45
N VAL A 43 -4.95 -4.16 16.30
CA VAL A 43 -4.27 -2.97 15.77
C VAL A 43 -3.39 -3.39 14.59
N VAL A 44 -3.60 -2.73 13.46
CA VAL A 44 -2.96 -3.07 12.18
C VAL A 44 -1.63 -2.33 12.00
N PHE A 45 -1.47 -1.16 12.62
CA PHE A 45 -0.28 -0.31 12.51
C PHE A 45 0.44 -0.17 13.85
N LEU A 46 1.77 -0.29 13.84
CA LEU A 46 2.58 -0.06 15.03
C LEU A 46 2.80 1.45 15.24
N GLN A 47 1.87 2.07 15.96
CA GLN A 47 1.87 3.52 16.20
C GLN A 47 3.07 3.96 17.06
N GLY A 48 3.69 5.09 16.70
CA GLY A 48 4.77 5.71 17.47
C GLY A 48 6.16 5.08 17.30
N ARG A 49 6.27 3.91 16.65
CA ARG A 49 7.56 3.29 16.34
C ARG A 49 7.77 3.19 14.84
N VAL A 50 8.48 4.17 14.27
CA VAL A 50 8.67 4.29 12.82
C VAL A 50 9.47 3.12 12.23
N ASN A 51 10.49 2.64 12.96
CA ASN A 51 11.39 1.57 12.51
C ASN A 51 10.84 0.15 12.71
N GLY A 52 9.63 0.01 13.27
CA GLY A 52 8.98 -1.28 13.45
C GLY A 52 7.73 -1.36 12.60
N GLN A 53 7.37 -2.56 12.14
CA GLN A 53 6.14 -2.81 11.41
C GLN A 53 5.54 -4.15 11.81
N TYR A 54 4.22 -4.28 11.68
CA TYR A 54 3.56 -5.58 11.61
C TYR A 54 3.57 -6.12 10.18
N ILE A 55 3.43 -7.43 9.99
CA ILE A 55 3.45 -8.05 8.64
C ILE A 55 2.35 -7.45 7.76
N ILE A 56 1.13 -7.31 8.29
CA ILE A 56 0.00 -6.76 7.52
C ILE A 56 0.19 -5.28 7.17
N GLU A 57 0.94 -4.54 7.99
CA GLU A 57 1.27 -3.14 7.77
C GLU A 57 2.19 -2.99 6.56
N GLY A 58 3.24 -3.81 6.52
CA GLY A 58 4.17 -3.88 5.41
C GLY A 58 3.45 -4.29 4.12
N LEU A 59 2.70 -5.40 4.14
CA LEU A 59 1.96 -5.90 2.97
C LEU A 59 0.92 -4.89 2.43
N SER A 60 0.18 -4.22 3.32
CA SER A 60 -0.84 -3.24 2.91
C SER A 60 -0.20 -1.97 2.30
N SER A 61 0.91 -1.49 2.86
CA SER A 61 1.64 -0.35 2.29
C SER A 61 2.29 -0.68 0.95
N GLY A 62 2.92 -1.86 0.82
CA GLY A 62 3.47 -2.34 -0.46
C GLY A 62 2.41 -2.48 -1.55
N PHE A 63 1.21 -2.97 -1.21
CA PHE A 63 0.09 -3.07 -2.15
C PHE A 63 -0.33 -1.69 -2.68
N MET A 64 -0.39 -0.67 -1.81
CA MET A 64 -0.76 0.70 -2.23
C MET A 64 0.26 1.28 -3.22
N PHE A 65 1.56 1.03 -3.04
CA PHE A 65 2.58 1.49 -3.98
C PHE A 65 2.47 0.81 -5.34
N VAL A 66 2.24 -0.50 -5.37
CA VAL A 66 2.02 -1.23 -6.62
C VAL A 66 0.74 -0.77 -7.31
N LEU A 67 -0.34 -0.55 -6.57
CA LEU A 67 -1.60 0.00 -7.08
C LEU A 67 -1.39 1.38 -7.72
N GLY A 68 -0.65 2.27 -7.05
CA GLY A 68 -0.28 3.56 -7.62
C GLY A 68 0.56 3.44 -8.89
N GLY A 69 1.59 2.58 -8.88
CA GLY A 69 2.45 2.33 -10.04
C GLY A 69 1.71 1.74 -11.24
N ILE A 70 0.85 0.74 -11.02
CA ILE A 70 -0.04 0.19 -12.05
C ILE A 70 -0.98 1.28 -12.57
N GLY A 71 -1.48 2.16 -11.71
CA GLY A 71 -2.31 3.30 -12.11
C GLY A 71 -1.64 4.19 -13.15
N ILE A 72 -0.33 4.45 -12.99
CA ILE A 72 0.46 5.21 -13.98
C ILE A 72 0.57 4.44 -15.30
N VAL A 73 0.82 3.13 -15.25
CA VAL A 73 0.88 2.29 -16.47
C VAL A 73 -0.46 2.24 -17.19
N LEU A 74 -1.58 2.22 -16.47
CA LEU A 74 -2.93 2.28 -17.07
C LEU A 74 -3.14 3.62 -17.80
N MET A 75 -2.67 4.73 -17.24
CA MET A 75 -2.74 6.03 -17.91
C MET A 75 -1.91 6.07 -19.20
N ASP A 76 -0.73 5.43 -19.22
CA ASP A 76 0.08 5.30 -20.44
C ASP A 76 -0.66 4.48 -21.51
N LEU A 77 -1.26 3.35 -21.12
CA LEU A 77 -2.08 2.51 -22.02
C LEU A 77 -3.31 3.24 -22.57
N ALA A 78 -3.81 4.27 -21.88
CA ALA A 78 -4.92 5.10 -22.35
C ALA A 78 -4.52 6.00 -23.54
N LEU A 79 -3.22 6.30 -23.73
CA LEU A 79 -2.72 7.14 -24.81
C LEU A 79 -2.58 6.40 -26.14
N ASP A 80 -2.65 5.08 -26.13
CA ASP A 80 -2.53 4.24 -27.32
C ASP A 80 -3.55 4.65 -28.39
N ARG A 81 -3.07 5.01 -29.58
CA ARG A 81 -3.93 5.47 -30.69
C ARG A 81 -4.83 4.38 -31.23
N ASN A 82 -4.45 3.11 -31.12
CA ASN A 82 -5.10 1.98 -31.79
C ASN A 82 -6.33 1.43 -31.05
N ARG A 83 -6.69 1.99 -29.89
CA ARG A 83 -7.82 1.51 -29.05
C ARG A 83 -9.11 2.31 -29.28
N ALA A 84 -10.25 1.68 -28.99
CA ALA A 84 -11.54 2.35 -29.00
C ALA A 84 -11.61 3.46 -27.93
N LYS A 85 -12.33 4.56 -28.22
CA LYS A 85 -12.44 5.74 -27.33
C LYS A 85 -12.91 5.37 -25.91
N SER A 86 -13.90 4.49 -25.80
CA SER A 86 -14.44 4.01 -24.51
C SER A 86 -13.37 3.31 -23.66
N VAL A 87 -12.55 2.47 -24.29
CA VAL A 87 -11.47 1.73 -23.61
C VAL A 87 -10.39 2.69 -23.10
N LYS A 88 -10.03 3.72 -23.88
CA LYS A 88 -9.08 4.75 -23.44
C LYS A 88 -9.60 5.50 -22.21
N VAL A 89 -10.86 5.91 -22.25
CA VAL A 89 -11.50 6.61 -21.12
C VAL A 89 -11.49 5.72 -19.87
N SER A 90 -11.82 4.43 -20.01
CA SER A 90 -11.79 3.47 -18.90
C SER A 90 -10.40 3.32 -18.28
N TYR A 91 -9.34 3.19 -19.10
CA TYR A 91 -7.98 3.11 -18.57
C TYR A 91 -7.52 4.41 -17.92
N ALA A 92 -7.87 5.56 -18.49
CA ALA A 92 -7.55 6.85 -17.90
C ALA A 92 -8.25 7.04 -16.54
N THR A 93 -9.55 6.75 -16.44
CA THR A 93 -10.30 6.90 -15.20
C THR A 93 -9.85 5.91 -14.13
N ALA A 94 -9.61 4.65 -14.50
CA ALA A 94 -9.07 3.63 -13.60
C ALA A 94 -7.65 3.97 -13.13
N GLY A 95 -6.80 4.48 -14.03
CA GLY A 95 -5.43 4.89 -13.71
C GLY A 95 -5.39 6.06 -12.73
N ILE A 96 -6.16 7.12 -13.01
CA ILE A 96 -6.26 8.30 -12.14
C ILE A 96 -6.83 7.91 -10.77
N SER A 97 -7.93 7.14 -10.72
CA SER A 97 -8.53 6.74 -9.46
C SER A 97 -7.60 5.86 -8.63
N SER A 98 -6.85 4.96 -9.27
CA SER A 98 -5.85 4.11 -8.63
C SER A 98 -4.73 4.94 -7.97
N VAL A 99 -4.18 5.94 -8.67
CA VAL A 99 -3.14 6.83 -8.13
C VAL A 99 -3.66 7.68 -6.98
N VAL A 100 -4.86 8.27 -7.13
CA VAL A 100 -5.47 9.08 -6.08
C VAL A 100 -5.75 8.24 -4.82
N LEU A 101 -6.30 7.04 -4.99
CA LEU A 101 -6.58 6.13 -3.88
C LEU A 101 -5.29 5.70 -3.17
N ALA A 102 -4.27 5.32 -3.94
CA ALA A 102 -2.96 4.96 -3.41
C ALA A 102 -2.37 6.11 -2.58
N TYR A 103 -2.39 7.34 -3.10
CA TYR A 103 -1.89 8.52 -2.39
C TYR A 103 -2.64 8.79 -1.09
N VAL A 104 -3.97 8.82 -1.12
CA VAL A 104 -4.80 9.09 0.07
C VAL A 104 -4.59 8.01 1.13
N MET A 105 -4.56 6.74 0.74
CA MET A 105 -4.35 5.62 1.66
C MET A 105 -2.94 5.63 2.24
N SER A 106 -1.90 5.84 1.43
CA SER A 106 -0.52 5.96 1.94
C SER A 106 -0.36 7.13 2.90
N MET A 107 -1.02 8.26 2.64
CA MET A 107 -1.00 9.40 3.55
C MET A 107 -1.71 9.09 4.88
N LEU A 108 -2.84 8.39 4.81
CA LEU A 108 -3.58 7.92 5.99
C LEU A 108 -2.71 6.94 6.82
N PHE A 109 -1.99 6.02 6.18
CA PHE A 109 -1.10 5.08 6.86
C PHE A 109 0.01 5.81 7.63
N ILE A 110 0.62 6.83 7.02
CA ILE A 110 1.65 7.63 7.71
C ILE A 110 1.06 8.40 8.90
N ARG A 111 -0.14 8.99 8.76
CA ARG A 111 -0.81 9.70 9.87
C ARG A 111 -1.19 8.78 11.03
N ILE A 112 -1.55 7.52 10.76
CA ILE A 112 -1.77 6.53 11.81
C ILE A 112 -0.45 6.15 12.48
N LYS A 113 0.60 5.93 11.70
CA LYS A 113 1.91 5.52 12.20
C LYS A 113 2.60 6.60 13.03
N ILE A 114 2.53 7.84 12.57
CA ILE A 114 3.16 9.02 13.17
C ILE A 114 2.03 9.99 13.59
N PRO A 115 1.59 9.94 14.85
CA PRO A 115 0.66 10.92 15.39
C PRO A 115 1.24 12.33 15.23
N ALA A 116 0.40 13.30 14.85
CA ALA A 116 0.81 14.67 14.49
C ALA A 116 1.72 14.80 13.25
N TYR A 117 1.69 13.82 12.32
CA TYR A 117 2.35 13.99 11.03
C TYR A 117 1.76 15.17 10.25
N LEU A 118 2.57 16.22 10.05
CA LEU A 118 2.21 17.48 9.39
C LEU A 118 1.05 18.26 10.07
N HIS A 119 0.88 18.09 11.39
CA HIS A 119 -0.06 18.83 12.22
C HIS A 119 0.66 19.55 13.36
#